data_AF-A0A967GVM7-F1
#
_entry.id   AF-A0A967GVM7-F1
#
_cell.length_a   1.000
_cell.length_b   1.000
_cell.length_c   1.000
_cell.angle_alpha   90.00
_cell.angle_beta   90.00
_cell.angle_gamma   90.00
#
_symmetry.space_group_name_H-M   'P 1'
#
loop_
_entity.id
_entity.type
_entity.pdbx_description
1 polymer ?
#
loop_
_entity_poly.entity_id
_entity_poly.type
_entity_poly.pdbx_seq_one_letter_code
_entity_poly.pdbx_strand_id
1 'polypeptide(L)' 'RRVLSPSTCRLMSEVLRGVVERGTGVKAALEGYSVAGKTGTAQKPDPESGGYSKTKYLSSFIGYVPAEHPAFVAL' A
#
# COMPACT_ATOMS: atom_id res chain seq x y z
N ARG A 1 -0.16 18.84 -11.42
CA ARG A 1 -0.91 19.31 -10.23
C ARG A 1 -0.12 18.96 -8.98
N ARG A 2 0.11 19.90 -8.05
CA ARG A 2 0.68 19.61 -6.73
C ARG A 2 -0.46 19.26 -5.77
N VAL A 3 -0.45 18.04 -5.23
CA VAL A 3 -1.47 17.59 -4.26
C VAL A 3 -0.99 17.78 -2.82
N LEU A 4 0.29 17.52 -2.56
CA LEU A 4 0.92 17.63 -1.24
C LEU A 4 2.24 18.41 -1.32
N SER A 5 2.72 18.87 -0.17
CA SER A 5 4.04 19.49 -0.04
C SER A 5 5.15 18.44 -0.17
N PRO A 6 6.38 18.83 -0.61
CA PRO A 6 7.51 17.90 -0.68
C PRO A 6 7.86 17.25 0.67
N SER A 7 7.74 17.99 1.78
CA SER A 7 8.01 17.46 3.11
C SER A 7 6.96 16.42 3.53
N THR A 8 5.68 16.66 3.25
CA THR A 8 4.62 15.67 3.49
C THR A 8 4.83 14.40 2.68
N CYS A 9 5.21 14.51 1.40
CA CYS A 9 5.50 13.34 0.57
C CYS A 9 6.67 12.51 1.12
N ARG A 10 7.76 13.16 1.56
CA ARG A 10 8.91 12.47 2.16
C ARG A 10 8.52 11.72 3.43
N LEU A 11 7.82 12.40 4.35
CA LEU A 11 7.32 11.78 5.58
C LEU A 11 6.42 10.58 5.28
N MET A 12 5.50 10.69 4.31
CA MET A 12 4.64 9.58 3.92
C MET A 12 5.42 8.43 3.28
N SER A 13 6.48 8.71 2.53
CA SER A 13 7.34 7.67 1.96
C SER A 13 8.02 6.86 3.06
N GLU A 14 8.51 7.51 4.12
CA GLU A 14 9.09 6.84 5.30
C GLU A 14 8.07 5.97 6.04
N VAL A 15 6.86 6.48 6.26
CA VAL A 15 5.78 5.72 6.90
C VAL A 15 5.42 4.48 6.07
N LEU A 16 5.29 4.63 4.75
CA LEU A 16 4.91 3.55 3.84
C LEU A 16 6.03 2.52 3.64
N ARG A 17 7.30 2.93 3.68
CA ARG A 17 8.43 1.99 3.75
C ARG A 17 8.32 1.10 4.98
N GLY A 18 7.96 1.67 6.13
CA GLY A 18 7.79 0.91 7.37
C GLY A 18 6.76 -0.23 7.26
N VAL A 19 5.75 -0.10 6.41
CA VAL A 19 4.77 -1.17 6.16
C VAL A 19 5.43 -2.39 5.50
N VAL A 20 6.40 -2.16 4.61
CA VAL A 20 7.12 -3.21 3.88
C VAL A 20 8.30 -3.74 4.70
N GLU A 21 8.96 -2.91 5.50
CA GLU A 21 10.10 -3.37 6.30
C GLU A 21 9.69 -4.23 7.51
N ARG A 22 8.59 -3.87 8.17
CA ARG A 22 8.18 -4.47 9.46
C ARG A 22 6.68 -4.61 9.67
N GLY A 23 5.88 -4.31 8.64
CA GLY A 23 4.43 -4.25 8.75
C GLY A 23 3.70 -5.36 8.00
N THR A 24 2.50 -5.05 7.54
CA THR A 24 1.64 -6.02 6.83
C THR A 24 2.08 -6.30 5.39
N GLY A 25 2.98 -5.48 4.83
CA GLY A 25 3.43 -5.56 3.45
C GLY A 25 4.78 -6.24 3.26
N VAL A 26 5.30 -6.97 4.25
CA VAL A 26 6.68 -7.52 4.24
C VAL A 26 7.04 -8.36 3.02
N LYS A 27 6.05 -9.01 2.41
CA LYS A 27 6.24 -9.80 1.18
C LYS A 27 6.51 -8.97 -0.07
N ALA A 28 6.30 -7.65 -0.01
CA ALA A 28 6.58 -6.72 -1.11
C ALA A 28 8.02 -6.17 -1.08
N ALA A 29 8.86 -6.60 -0.12
CA ALA A 29 10.26 -6.23 -0.08
C ALA A 29 11.01 -6.76 -1.32
N LEU A 30 11.90 -5.94 -1.87
CA LEU A 30 12.74 -6.29 -3.01
C LEU A 30 14.20 -6.07 -2.62
N GLU A 31 15.03 -7.10 -2.82
CA GLU A 31 16.45 -7.00 -2.51
C GLU A 31 17.12 -5.89 -3.35
N GLY A 32 17.93 -5.05 -2.71
CA GLY A 32 18.61 -3.93 -3.35
C GLY A 32 17.74 -2.69 -3.61
N TYR A 33 16.44 -2.72 -3.29
CA TYR A 33 15.53 -1.59 -3.50
C TYR A 33 14.68 -1.26 -2.28
N SER A 34 14.51 0.04 -2.03
CA SER A 34 13.55 0.55 -1.06
C SER A 34 12.13 0.54 -1.67
N VAL A 35 11.21 -0.16 -1.03
CA VAL A 35 9.81 -0.22 -1.47
C VAL A 35 8.93 0.49 -0.45
N ALA A 36 8.12 1.43 -0.92
CA ALA A 36 7.07 2.07 -0.13
C ALA A 36 5.72 1.59 -0.66
N GLY A 37 4.86 1.09 0.22
CA GLY A 37 3.54 0.63 -0.21
C GLY A 37 2.61 0.29 0.93
N LYS A 38 1.38 -0.07 0.57
CA LYS A 38 0.32 -0.38 1.53
C LYS A 38 -0.59 -1.49 1.05
N THR A 39 -0.88 -2.41 1.96
CA THR A 39 -1.91 -3.44 1.82
C THR A 39 -3.33 -2.86 1.96
N GLY A 40 -4.26 -3.36 1.15
CA GLY A 40 -5.69 -3.13 1.26
C GLY A 40 -6.44 -4.46 1.44
N THR A 41 -7.41 -4.46 2.34
CA THR A 41 -8.33 -5.58 2.56
C THR A 41 -9.72 -5.02 2.77
N ALA A 42 -10.61 -5.21 1.79
CA ALA A 42 -11.98 -4.70 1.85
C ALA A 42 -12.98 -5.86 1.80
N GLN A 43 -13.96 -5.86 2.69
CA GLN A 43 -15.05 -6.85 2.66
C GLN A 43 -15.92 -6.61 1.41
N LYS A 44 -16.29 -7.69 0.73
CA LYS A 44 -17.24 -7.60 -0.38
C LYS A 44 -18.68 -7.50 0.14
N PRO A 45 -19.58 -6.77 -0.55
CA PRO A 45 -20.98 -6.79 -0.21
C PRO A 45 -21.55 -8.21 -0.34
N ASP A 46 -22.43 -8.57 0.58
CA ASP A 46 -23.16 -9.84 0.55
C ASP A 46 -24.58 -9.60 0.00
N PRO A 47 -24.89 -10.10 -1.21
CA PRO A 47 -26.20 -9.88 -1.82
C PRO A 47 -27.32 -10.68 -1.15
N GLU A 48 -27.01 -11.77 -0.43
CA GLU A 48 -28.03 -12.63 0.20
C GLU A 48 -28.46 -12.11 1.57
N SER A 49 -27.49 -11.76 2.43
CA SER A 49 -27.77 -11.32 3.80
C SER A 49 -28.02 -9.82 3.94
N GLY A 50 -27.61 -9.01 2.95
CA GLY A 50 -27.51 -7.57 3.09
C GLY A 50 -26.36 -7.17 4.02
N GLY A 51 -25.53 -6.20 3.60
CA GLY A 51 -24.33 -5.79 4.34
C GLY A 51 -23.04 -6.37 3.76
N TYR A 52 -22.06 -6.68 4.60
CA TYR A 52 -20.73 -7.14 4.17
C TYR A 52 -20.50 -8.62 4.48
N SER A 53 -19.89 -9.31 3.52
CA SER A 53 -19.47 -10.71 3.67
C SER A 53 -18.43 -10.85 4.78
N LYS A 54 -18.58 -11.89 5.61
CA LYS A 54 -17.61 -12.26 6.66
C LYS A 54 -16.41 -13.04 6.13
N THR A 55 -16.45 -13.49 4.88
CA THR A 55 -15.45 -14.40 4.31
C THR A 55 -14.91 -13.96 2.96
N LYS A 56 -15.66 -13.16 2.19
CA LYS A 56 -15.24 -12.67 0.87
C LYS A 56 -14.59 -11.29 0.98
N TYR A 57 -13.34 -11.19 0.53
CA TYR A 57 -12.56 -9.96 0.55
C TYR A 57 -12.01 -9.63 -0.84
N LEU A 58 -11.83 -8.34 -1.11
CA LEU A 58 -10.91 -7.85 -2.13
C LEU A 58 -9.59 -7.53 -1.43
N SER A 59 -8.53 -8.22 -1.84
CA SER A 59 -7.17 -7.93 -1.38
C SER A 59 -6.43 -7.14 -2.45
N SER A 60 -5.66 -6.14 -2.04
CA SER A 60 -4.85 -5.31 -2.92
C SER A 60 -3.56 -4.89 -2.25
N PHE A 61 -2.59 -4.45 -3.05
CA PHE A 61 -1.39 -3.78 -2.56
C PHE A 61 -1.00 -2.71 -3.55
N ILE A 62 -0.81 -1.47 -3.10
CA ILE A 62 -0.26 -0.42 -3.96
C ILE A 62 1.10 0.01 -3.44
N GLY A 63 2.07 0.19 -4.33
CA GLY A 63 3.41 0.62 -3.95
C GLY A 63 4.18 1.28 -5.08
N TYR A 64 5.33 1.84 -4.72
CA TYR A 64 6.27 2.44 -5.64
C TYR A 64 7.71 2.15 -5.23
N VAL A 65 8.60 2.19 -6.22
CA VAL A 65 10.01 1.80 -6.09
C VAL A 65 10.88 2.60 -7.08
N PRO A 66 12.12 2.98 -6.71
CA PRO A 66 12.64 3.10 -5.35
C PRO A 66 11.88 4.13 -4.50
N ALA A 67 11.80 3.96 -3.18
CA ALA A 67 11.00 4.84 -2.32
C ALA A 67 11.53 6.29 -2.24
N GLU A 68 12.85 6.50 -2.28
CA GLU A 68 13.46 7.83 -2.20
C GLU A 68 13.38 8.59 -3.53
N HIS A 69 13.45 7.86 -4.64
CA HIS A 69 13.38 8.37 -6.00
C HIS A 69 12.43 7.51 -6.86
N PRO A 70 11.10 7.66 -6.68
CA PRO A 70 10.13 6.77 -7.33
C PRO A 70 10.23 6.80 -8.85
N ALA A 71 10.42 5.62 -9.46
CA ALA A 71 10.46 5.43 -10.91
C ALA A 71 9.29 4.58 -11.41
N PHE A 72 8.79 3.67 -10.57
CA PHE A 72 7.67 2.77 -10.89
C PHE A 72 6.59 2.83 -9.82
N VAL A 73 5.34 2.62 -10.25
CA VAL A 73 4.16 2.46 -9.40
C VAL A 73 3.41 1.20 -9.85
N ALA A 74 2.97 0.37 -8.92
CA ALA A 74 2.22 -0.86 -9.18
C ALA A 74 1.07 -1.04 -8.17
N LEU A 75 0.01 -1.72 -8.61
CA LEU A 75 -1.20 -2.08 -7.85
C LEU A 75 -1.50 -3.58 -7.98
#